data_AF-A0A7C6F0D3-F1
#
_entry.id   AF-A0A7C6F0D3-F1
#
_cell.length_a   1.000
_cell.length_b   1.000
_cell.length_c   1.000
_cell.angle_alpha   90.00
_cell.angle_beta   90.00
_cell.angle_gamma   90.00
#
_symmetry.space_group_name_H-M   'P 1'
#
loop_
_entity.id
_entity.type
_entity.pdbx_description
1 polymer ?
#
loop_
_entity_poly.entity_id
_entity_poly.type
_entity_poly.pdbx_seq_one_letter_code
_entity_poly.pdbx_strand_id
1 'polypeptide(L)'
;DPVDGSTSSGQGIRILFEDGSRIVYRLSGTGTVGATLRVYIESYEPDPSKHQQDPQQALAPLIDIAVELGQIDSRTGRTAPSVIT
;
A
#
# COMPACT_ATOMS: atom_id res chain seq x y z
N ASP A 1 12.45 -10.52 16.06
CA ASP A 1 13.75 -9.94 15.78
C ASP A 1 14.80 -10.99 16.13
N PRO A 2 15.67 -11.36 15.18
CA PRO A 2 16.69 -12.40 15.40
C PRO A 2 17.79 -11.99 16.39
N VAL A 3 17.92 -10.71 16.76
CA VAL A 3 18.91 -10.22 17.72
C VAL A 3 18.45 -10.44 19.16
N ASP A 4 17.18 -10.15 19.46
CA ASP A 4 16.64 -10.21 20.83
C ASP A 4 15.50 -11.22 21.02
N GLY A 5 15.06 -11.90 19.96
CA GLY A 5 13.97 -12.88 19.98
C GLY A 5 12.56 -12.28 20.07
N SER A 6 12.42 -10.95 20.10
CA SER A 6 11.13 -10.28 20.25
C SER A 6 10.21 -10.52 19.04
N THR A 7 8.90 -10.48 19.24
CA THR A 7 7.91 -10.56 18.15
C THR A 7 7.06 -9.31 18.15
N SER A 8 7.00 -8.62 17.01
CA SER A 8 6.15 -7.43 16.84
C SER A 8 4.93 -7.78 15.99
N SER A 9 3.74 -7.59 16.56
CA SER A 9 2.48 -7.68 15.83
C SER A 9 2.08 -6.33 15.24
N GLY A 10 1.01 -6.29 14.42
CA GLY A 10 0.44 -5.04 13.92
C GLY A 10 1.30 -4.28 12.91
N GLN A 11 2.23 -4.94 12.22
CA GLN A 11 3.19 -4.28 11.31
C GLN A 11 2.60 -3.85 9.96
N GLY A 12 1.31 -4.12 9.75
CA GLY A 12 0.57 -3.80 8.54
C GLY A 12 -0.20 -5.00 8.00
N ILE A 13 -1.13 -4.73 7.09
CA ILE A 13 -1.88 -5.74 6.34
C ILE A 13 -1.21 -5.85 4.97
N ARG A 14 -0.92 -7.08 4.53
CA ARG A 14 -0.30 -7.38 3.23
C ARG A 14 -1.25 -8.20 2.39
N ILE A 15 -1.49 -7.75 1.17
CA ILE A 15 -2.21 -8.48 0.13
C ILE A 15 -1.19 -8.86 -0.94
N LEU A 16 -1.05 -10.16 -1.20
CA LEU A 16 -0.12 -10.71 -2.17
C LEU A 16 -0.94 -11.25 -3.35
N PHE A 17 -0.55 -10.88 -4.55
CA PHE A 17 -1.17 -11.36 -5.78
C PHE A 17 -0.33 -12.49 -6.39
N GLU A 18 -0.98 -13.35 -7.17
CA GLU A 18 -0.34 -14.52 -7.80
C GLU A 18 0.75 -14.13 -8.82
N ASP A 19 0.63 -12.95 -9.43
CA ASP A 19 1.59 -12.38 -10.37
C ASP A 19 2.86 -11.82 -9.70
N GLY A 20 2.92 -11.80 -8.37
CA GLY A 20 4.02 -11.23 -7.59
C GLY A 20 3.82 -9.78 -7.15
N SER A 21 2.73 -9.13 -7.59
CA SER A 21 2.35 -7.78 -7.14
C SER A 21 1.88 -7.78 -5.68
N ARG A 22 1.88 -6.62 -5.02
CA ARG A 22 1.43 -6.48 -3.63
C ARG A 22 0.85 -5.12 -3.27
N ILE A 23 -0.07 -5.13 -2.32
CA ILE A 23 -0.57 -3.95 -1.62
C ILE A 23 -0.28 -4.11 -0.12
N VAL A 24 0.21 -3.04 0.52
CA VAL A 24 0.47 -3.02 1.97
C VAL A 24 -0.19 -1.81 2.62
N TYR A 25 -1.02 -2.04 3.63
CA TYR A 25 -1.60 -0.99 4.47
C TYR A 25 -0.87 -0.92 5.80
N ARG A 26 -0.41 0.28 6.18
CA ARG A 26 0.17 0.54 7.50
C ARG A 26 -0.51 1.75 8.13
N LEU A 27 -1.03 1.56 9.33
CA LEU A 27 -1.54 2.67 10.14
C LEU A 27 -0.44 3.11 11.11
N SER A 28 -0.21 4.42 11.17
CA SER A 28 0.82 5.02 12.02
C SER A 28 0.27 6.23 12.76
N GLY A 29 0.91 6.58 13.88
CA GLY A 29 0.56 7.79 14.63
C GLY A 29 -0.78 7.72 15.34
N THR A 30 -1.27 6.54 15.75
CA THR A 30 -2.58 6.31 16.40
C THR A 30 -2.67 6.84 17.85
N GLY A 31 -1.89 7.86 18.19
CA GLY A 31 -1.88 8.48 19.51
C GLY A 31 -2.99 9.52 19.66
N THR A 32 -2.62 10.73 20.07
CA THR A 32 -3.56 11.79 20.45
C THR A 32 -4.02 12.69 19.30
N VAL A 33 -3.30 12.72 18.17
CA VAL A 33 -3.56 13.67 17.06
C VAL A 33 -3.62 12.93 15.72
N GLY A 34 -4.81 12.42 15.41
CA GLY A 34 -5.10 11.74 14.14
C GLY A 34 -4.35 10.42 13.96
N ALA A 35 -4.41 9.88 12.76
CA ALA A 35 -3.61 8.73 12.34
C ALA A 35 -3.26 8.89 10.85
N THR A 36 -2.13 8.34 10.43
CA THR A 36 -1.73 8.30 9.02
C THR A 36 -1.85 6.88 8.50
N LEU A 37 -2.74 6.70 7.53
CA LEU A 37 -2.79 5.50 6.70
C LEU A 37 -1.77 5.65 5.56
N ARG A 38 -0.83 4.71 5.48
CA ARG A 38 0.10 4.57 4.36
C ARG A 38 -0.29 3.35 3.54
N VAL A 39 -0.40 3.54 2.23
CA VAL A 39 -0.69 2.48 1.27
C VAL A 39 0.52 2.36 0.35
N TYR A 40 1.15 1.19 0.34
CA TYR A 40 2.26 0.87 -0.55
C TYR A 40 1.74 -0.06 -1.63
N ILE A 41 2.05 0.25 -2.87
CA ILE A 41 1.56 -0.48 -4.03
C ILE A 41 2.78 -0.82 -4.88
N GLU A 42 2.87 -2.09 -5.25
CA GLU A 42 3.96 -2.60 -6.07
C GLU A 42 3.37 -3.56 -7.11
N SER A 43 3.64 -3.26 -8.37
CA SER A 43 3.31 -4.13 -9.49
C SER A 43 4.60 -4.80 -9.98
N TYR A 44 4.60 -6.12 -10.02
CA TYR A 44 5.70 -6.86 -10.63
C TYR A 44 5.51 -6.90 -12.15
N GLU A 45 6.51 -6.47 -12.91
CA GLU A 45 6.49 -6.52 -14.37
C GLU A 45 7.70 -7.30 -14.89
N PRO A 46 7.51 -8.56 -15.34
CA PRO A 46 8.60 -9.35 -15.88
C PRO A 46 9.02 -8.92 -17.30
N ASP A 47 8.17 -8.23 -18.07
CA ASP A 47 8.45 -7.84 -19.45
C ASP A 47 9.31 -6.56 -19.52
N PRO A 48 10.57 -6.63 -19.98
CA PRO A 48 11.46 -5.48 -20.05
C PRO A 48 10.95 -4.36 -20.97
N SER A 49 10.11 -4.68 -21.96
CA SER A 49 9.55 -3.68 -22.87
C SER A 49 8.62 -2.69 -22.16
N LYS A 50 8.11 -3.06 -20.98
CA LYS A 50 7.21 -2.26 -20.17
C LYS A 50 7.89 -1.53 -19.02
N HIS A 51 9.19 -1.75 -18.78
CA HIS A 51 9.91 -1.16 -17.64
C HIS A 51 10.07 0.36 -17.73
N GLN A 52 9.88 0.97 -18.91
CA GLN A 52 9.91 2.42 -19.08
C GLN A 52 8.52 3.08 -19.04
N GLN A 53 7.49 2.33 -18.65
CA GLN A 53 6.17 2.90 -18.44
C GLN A 53 6.19 3.93 -17.30
N ASP A 54 5.32 4.93 -17.42
CA ASP A 54 5.06 5.84 -16.33
C ASP A 54 4.51 5.05 -15.12
N PRO A 55 5.11 5.17 -13.91
CA PRO A 55 4.69 4.39 -12.76
C PRO A 55 3.23 4.62 -12.37
N GLN A 56 2.68 5.82 -12.57
CA GLN A 56 1.27 6.07 -12.23
C GLN A 56 0.33 5.33 -13.16
N GLN A 57 0.69 5.20 -14.44
CA GLN A 57 -0.06 4.38 -15.39
C GLN A 57 0.07 2.88 -15.07
N ALA A 58 1.28 2.41 -14.79
CA ALA A 58 1.54 1.01 -14.47
C ALA A 58 0.84 0.57 -13.17
N LEU A 59 0.78 1.45 -12.17
CA LEU A 59 0.18 1.16 -10.86
C LEU A 59 -1.33 1.46 -10.80
N ALA A 60 -1.90 2.17 -11.77
CA ALA A 60 -3.31 2.59 -11.74
C ALA A 60 -4.30 1.45 -11.41
N PRO A 61 -4.21 0.26 -12.03
CA PRO A 61 -5.14 -0.84 -11.70
C PRO A 61 -5.05 -1.27 -10.23
N LEU A 62 -3.85 -1.32 -9.66
CA LEU A 62 -3.66 -1.69 -8.25
C LEU A 62 -4.03 -0.56 -7.29
N ILE A 63 -3.91 0.71 -7.71
CA ILE A 63 -4.41 1.86 -6.95
C ILE A 63 -5.92 1.76 -6.78
N ASP A 64 -6.66 1.50 -7.87
CA ASP A 64 -8.11 1.37 -7.82
C ASP A 64 -8.53 0.21 -6.90
N ILE A 65 -7.89 -0.95 -7.05
CA ILE A 65 -8.10 -2.11 -6.18
C ILE A 65 -7.79 -1.77 -4.72
N ALA A 66 -6.71 -1.03 -4.44
CA ALA A 66 -6.35 -0.64 -3.08
C ALA A 66 -7.38 0.31 -2.45
N VAL A 67 -7.87 1.28 -3.21
CA VAL A 67 -8.90 2.22 -2.73
C VAL A 67 -10.20 1.47 -2.42
N GLU A 68 -10.61 0.56 -3.30
CA GLU A 68 -11.83 -0.22 -3.14
C GLU A 68 -11.74 -1.20 -1.96
N LEU A 69 -10.70 -2.05 -1.92
CA LEU A 69 -10.51 -3.03 -0.86
C LEU A 69 -10.32 -2.37 0.51
N GLY A 70 -9.56 -1.28 0.56
CA GLY A 70 -9.33 -0.50 1.77
C GLY A 70 -10.55 0.32 2.19
N GLN A 71 -11.55 0.47 1.31
CA GLN A 71 -12.70 1.34 1.51
C GLN A 71 -12.28 2.75 1.95
N ILE A 72 -11.23 3.29 1.31
CA ILE A 72 -10.51 4.47 1.82
C ILE A 72 -11.43 5.69 1.85
N ASP A 73 -12.18 5.93 0.78
CA ASP A 73 -13.09 7.05 0.71
C ASP A 73 -14.20 6.93 1.77
N SER A 74 -14.93 5.81 1.79
CA SER A 74 -16.06 5.65 2.73
C SER A 74 -15.65 5.61 4.21
N ARG A 75 -14.40 5.22 4.53
CA ARG A 75 -13.90 5.16 5.92
C ARG A 75 -13.21 6.45 6.37
N THR A 76 -12.63 7.21 5.45
CA THR A 76 -11.77 8.36 5.80
C THR A 76 -12.28 9.70 5.25
N GLY A 77 -13.22 9.68 4.31
CA GLY A 77 -13.69 10.84 3.55
C GLY A 77 -12.63 11.41 2.59
N ARG A 78 -11.57 10.64 2.28
CA ARG A 78 -10.48 11.07 1.41
C ARG A 78 -10.63 10.43 0.03
N THR A 79 -10.75 11.27 -0.99
CA THR A 79 -10.77 10.88 -2.40
C THR A 79 -9.39 10.89 -3.05
N ALA A 80 -8.37 11.43 -2.36
CA ALA A 80 -7.00 11.49 -2.83
C ALA A 80 -5.99 11.39 -1.66
N PRO A 81 -4.77 10.86 -1.90
CA PRO A 81 -3.72 10.85 -0.90
C PRO A 81 -3.22 12.27 -0.61
N SER A 82 -2.78 12.52 0.62
CA SER A 82 -2.15 13.80 0.98
C SER A 82 -0.73 13.94 0.43
N VAL A 83 -0.03 12.83 0.21
CA VAL A 83 1.34 12.75 -0.32
C VAL A 83 1.47 11.50 -1.19
N ILE A 84 2.18 11.63 -2.31
CA ILE A 84 2.60 10.53 -3.20
C ILE A 84 4.14 10.55 -3.27
N THR A 85 4.77 9.38 -3.34
CA THR A 85 6.22 9.21 -3.45
C THR A 85 6.54 8.13 -4.44
#